data_AF-A0A432Y127-F1
#
_entry.id   AF-A0A432Y127-F1
#
_cell.length_a   1.000
_cell.length_b   1.000
_cell.length_c   1.000
_cell.angle_alpha   90.00
_cell.angle_beta   90.00
_cell.angle_gamma   90.00
#
_symmetry.space_group_name_H-M   'P 1'
#
loop_
_entity.id
_entity.type
_entity.pdbx_description
1 polymer ?
#
loop_
_entity_poly.entity_id
_entity_poly.type
_entity_poly.pdbx_seq_one_letter_code
_entity_poly.pdbx_strand_id
1 'polypeptide(L)'
;MKKLMYPLIVSAFIAATVMPASALAHDPKTHDEHQHNHHYDPELVPGLDKQQIRFADIEPLIEQVKQNDLFRIEQVGSSYQGRPIYRISVGEGDTVVFMWSQMHGDESTATPALFDLMQKIETDPEWRASWADDITLHMIPMVNPDGAELAQRYNVQGIDVNRDAMAQQTPEGRMLMAQGRVLQPDFGFNLHDQSRYYEVGNTGKTATISVLAPAYNHAKDINGSRGRAMQLIGDLGAVTDAMIPGHVGRYNDTFAPRAFGDNFSAMGISTILIESGAYPQDPNRQKARAVNVAMLVRALDSIASEAYADVSLEPYHSIPMNNSNSFKDVIFDAVQVVDGEHTYRIDIGINRSSDARQNGYIREVGDLSVFPAFERHDAKELTYKAGKAYTIPDEGLTLSHHEYLNLMKEGFTHFNGDARILSISTHLPVLVNPRSIPGSRPQQRQNATFLLQQQDQVAIAVLAGVVIQFN
;
A
#
# COMPACT_ATOMS: atom_id res chain seq x y z
N MET A 1 71.03 -17.36 -3.59
CA MET A 1 70.33 -16.14 -4.07
C MET A 1 69.26 -16.54 -5.08
N LYS A 2 68.20 -15.72 -5.28
CA LYS A 2 67.01 -16.08 -6.10
C LYS A 2 67.22 -15.92 -7.62
N LYS A 3 66.54 -16.75 -8.43
CA LYS A 3 65.99 -16.58 -9.82
C LYS A 3 65.57 -17.97 -10.37
N LEU A 4 64.61 -18.19 -11.29
CA LEU A 4 63.38 -17.45 -11.68
C LEU A 4 62.48 -18.35 -12.60
N MET A 5 61.15 -18.24 -12.51
CA MET A 5 60.08 -18.56 -13.51
C MET A 5 59.99 -19.90 -14.31
N TYR A 6 58.82 -20.58 -14.17
CA TYR A 6 57.83 -21.08 -15.18
C TYR A 6 58.18 -21.24 -16.68
N PRO A 7 57.61 -22.24 -17.41
CA PRO A 7 56.23 -22.12 -17.96
C PRO A 7 55.35 -23.41 -18.16
N LEU A 8 54.14 -23.15 -18.69
CA LEU A 8 52.99 -23.95 -19.19
C LEU A 8 53.15 -25.41 -19.70
N ILE A 9 52.00 -26.13 -19.76
CA ILE A 9 51.48 -26.82 -20.98
C ILE A 9 49.94 -27.05 -20.90
N VAL A 10 49.30 -27.36 -22.04
CA VAL A 10 47.83 -27.40 -22.28
C VAL A 10 47.43 -28.73 -22.96
N SER A 11 46.19 -29.23 -22.76
CA SER A 11 45.49 -30.12 -23.72
C SER A 11 43.97 -30.26 -23.42
N ALA A 12 43.16 -30.52 -24.45
CA ALA A 12 41.72 -30.85 -24.39
C ALA A 12 41.31 -31.75 -25.58
N PHE A 13 40.19 -32.48 -25.51
CA PHE A 13 39.63 -33.27 -26.63
C PHE A 13 38.08 -33.44 -26.53
N ILE A 14 37.43 -33.86 -27.62
CA ILE A 14 35.98 -33.65 -27.90
C ILE A 14 35.35 -34.88 -28.62
N ALA A 15 34.12 -35.29 -28.23
CA ALA A 15 33.13 -36.14 -28.95
C ALA A 15 33.57 -37.57 -29.40
N ALA A 16 32.75 -38.52 -29.88
CA ALA A 16 31.35 -38.99 -29.65
C ALA A 16 31.24 -40.39 -30.40
N THR A 17 30.15 -41.17 -30.56
CA THR A 17 28.68 -41.14 -30.31
C THR A 17 28.15 -42.61 -30.30
N VAL A 18 26.83 -42.86 -30.18
CA VAL A 18 25.98 -43.97 -30.76
C VAL A 18 24.91 -44.53 -29.78
N MET A 19 23.73 -44.89 -30.32
CA MET A 19 22.52 -45.48 -29.69
C MET A 19 22.14 -46.81 -30.41
N PRO A 20 21.02 -47.54 -30.13
CA PRO A 20 20.09 -47.55 -28.97
C PRO A 20 19.85 -48.98 -28.39
N ALA A 21 19.01 -49.13 -27.33
CA ALA A 21 17.79 -49.97 -27.33
C ALA A 21 17.21 -50.30 -25.92
N SER A 22 15.93 -49.95 -25.73
CA SER A 22 14.90 -50.58 -24.86
C SER A 22 15.27 -51.31 -23.54
N ALA A 23 14.78 -50.75 -22.43
CA ALA A 23 14.21 -51.51 -21.31
C ALA A 23 12.98 -50.76 -20.76
N LEU A 24 11.95 -51.48 -20.30
CA LEU A 24 10.72 -50.89 -19.76
C LEU A 24 10.90 -50.46 -18.30
N ALA A 25 10.37 -49.31 -17.93
CA ALA A 25 10.24 -48.84 -16.56
C ALA A 25 8.79 -48.34 -16.31
N HIS A 26 8.33 -48.40 -15.06
CA HIS A 26 6.98 -47.98 -14.68
C HIS A 26 6.76 -46.47 -14.80
N ASP A 27 5.50 -46.10 -15.01
CA ASP A 27 4.97 -44.74 -15.01
C ASP A 27 4.51 -44.34 -13.58
N PRO A 28 5.19 -43.40 -12.90
CA PRO A 28 4.69 -42.73 -11.72
C PRO A 28 3.92 -41.48 -12.15
N LYS A 29 2.59 -41.59 -12.20
CA LYS A 29 1.60 -40.53 -12.48
C LYS A 29 2.15 -39.11 -12.39
N THR A 30 2.15 -38.40 -13.52
CA THR A 30 2.32 -36.93 -13.56
C THR A 30 1.26 -36.28 -12.65
N HIS A 31 1.69 -35.66 -11.56
CA HIS A 31 0.84 -34.74 -10.82
C HIS A 31 0.67 -33.46 -11.64
N ASP A 32 -0.57 -32.98 -11.73
CA ASP A 32 -0.98 -31.90 -12.62
C ASP A 32 -0.65 -30.54 -11.99
N GLU A 33 0.47 -29.93 -12.40
CA GLU A 33 0.95 -28.64 -11.88
C GLU A 33 -0.02 -27.46 -12.12
N HIS A 34 -1.10 -27.66 -12.87
CA HIS A 34 -2.10 -26.64 -13.16
C HIS A 34 -3.24 -26.52 -12.13
N GLN A 35 -3.29 -27.34 -11.07
CA GLN A 35 -4.40 -27.35 -10.10
C GLN A 35 -4.19 -26.53 -8.80
N HIS A 36 -3.12 -25.75 -8.65
CA HIS A 36 -2.86 -24.97 -7.42
C HIS A 36 -3.06 -23.44 -7.53
N ASN A 37 -3.25 -22.89 -8.74
CA ASN A 37 -3.33 -21.42 -8.95
C ASN A 37 -4.68 -20.75 -8.56
N HIS A 38 -5.61 -21.45 -7.92
CA HIS A 38 -6.93 -20.91 -7.54
C HIS A 38 -7.17 -20.79 -6.03
N HIS A 39 -6.19 -21.11 -5.18
CA HIS A 39 -6.43 -21.28 -3.73
C HIS A 39 -6.55 -19.98 -2.91
N TYR A 40 -6.28 -18.81 -3.50
CA TYR A 40 -6.15 -17.54 -2.77
C TYR A 40 -6.83 -16.32 -3.44
N ASP A 41 -7.79 -16.52 -4.36
CA ASP A 41 -8.52 -15.39 -4.96
C ASP A 41 -9.89 -15.23 -4.26
N PRO A 42 -10.05 -14.26 -3.33
CA PRO A 42 -11.27 -14.11 -2.53
C PRO A 42 -12.40 -13.45 -3.32
N GLU A 43 -13.65 -13.80 -2.99
CA GLU A 43 -14.79 -12.94 -3.33
C GLU A 43 -14.67 -11.62 -2.54
N LEU A 44 -14.95 -10.49 -3.20
CA LEU A 44 -14.84 -9.15 -2.62
C LEU A 44 -16.21 -8.47 -2.59
N VAL A 45 -16.62 -7.97 -1.44
CA VAL A 45 -17.88 -7.26 -1.22
C VAL A 45 -17.97 -6.05 -2.17
N PRO A 46 -19.03 -5.95 -3.00
CA PRO A 46 -19.18 -4.89 -3.99
C PRO A 46 -19.42 -3.51 -3.34
N GLY A 47 -19.08 -2.44 -4.05
CA GLY A 47 -19.28 -1.06 -3.58
C GLY A 47 -18.22 -0.55 -2.61
N LEU A 48 -17.23 -1.37 -2.21
CA LEU A 48 -16.09 -0.97 -1.38
C LEU A 48 -14.79 -0.71 -2.17
N ASP A 49 -14.84 -0.72 -3.51
CA ASP A 49 -13.72 -0.31 -4.37
C ASP A 49 -13.57 1.22 -4.36
N LYS A 50 -12.91 1.75 -3.33
CA LYS A 50 -12.80 3.18 -3.00
C LYS A 50 -11.44 3.50 -2.39
N GLN A 51 -10.88 4.67 -2.70
CA GLN A 51 -9.64 5.17 -2.08
C GLN A 51 -9.81 5.54 -0.60
N GLN A 52 -11.01 5.95 -0.20
CA GLN A 52 -11.37 6.32 1.16
C GLN A 52 -12.67 5.65 1.53
N ILE A 53 -12.65 4.85 2.60
CA ILE A 53 -13.83 4.25 3.21
C ILE A 53 -14.26 5.13 4.39
N ARG A 54 -15.57 5.42 4.48
CA ARG A 54 -16.23 6.20 5.54
C ARG A 54 -17.20 5.34 6.34
N PHE A 55 -17.69 5.85 7.46
CA PHE A 55 -18.65 5.09 8.26
C PHE A 55 -19.93 4.78 7.46
N ALA A 56 -20.41 5.75 6.68
CA ALA A 56 -21.56 5.59 5.79
C ALA A 56 -21.36 4.59 4.63
N ASP A 57 -20.11 4.21 4.31
CA ASP A 57 -19.84 3.15 3.32
C ASP A 57 -20.01 1.73 3.90
N ILE A 58 -19.89 1.58 5.22
CA ILE A 58 -19.94 0.29 5.93
C ILE A 58 -21.17 0.12 6.83
N GLU A 59 -21.88 1.20 7.17
CA GLU A 59 -23.13 1.16 7.94
C GLU A 59 -24.16 0.17 7.36
N PRO A 60 -24.42 0.09 6.03
CA PRO A 60 -25.34 -0.92 5.48
C PRO A 60 -24.88 -2.36 5.71
N LEU A 61 -23.56 -2.62 5.73
CA LEU A 61 -22.99 -3.94 5.98
C LEU A 61 -23.06 -4.30 7.47
N ILE A 62 -22.90 -3.32 8.35
CA ILE A 62 -23.12 -3.45 9.79
C ILE A 62 -24.59 -3.82 10.08
N GLU A 63 -25.56 -3.20 9.39
CA GLU A 63 -26.97 -3.57 9.52
C GLU A 63 -27.32 -4.95 8.92
N GLN A 64 -26.56 -5.44 7.93
CA GLN A 64 -26.67 -6.82 7.44
C GLN A 64 -26.12 -7.82 8.45
N VAL A 65 -24.92 -7.58 8.99
CA VAL A 65 -24.30 -8.41 10.03
C VAL A 65 -25.17 -8.48 11.30
N LYS A 66 -25.85 -7.38 11.69
CA LYS A 66 -26.85 -7.36 12.78
C LYS A 66 -28.07 -8.27 12.56
N GLN A 67 -28.33 -8.71 11.34
CA GLN A 67 -29.46 -9.58 10.97
C GLN A 67 -29.04 -11.04 10.79
N ASN A 68 -27.76 -11.36 10.92
CA ASN A 68 -27.23 -12.72 10.80
C ASN A 68 -26.83 -13.27 12.19
N ASP A 69 -27.59 -14.25 12.68
CA ASP A 69 -27.38 -14.91 13.99
C ASP A 69 -25.99 -15.54 14.17
N LEU A 70 -25.22 -15.71 13.08
CA LEU A 70 -23.82 -16.16 13.12
C LEU A 70 -22.87 -15.16 13.81
N PHE A 71 -23.22 -13.87 13.84
CA PHE A 71 -22.32 -12.79 14.27
C PHE A 71 -22.81 -12.07 15.55
N ARG A 72 -22.01 -12.16 16.61
CA ARG A 72 -22.22 -11.45 17.88
C ARG A 72 -21.64 -10.04 17.78
N ILE A 73 -22.49 -9.06 17.48
CA ILE A 73 -22.13 -7.63 17.34
C ILE A 73 -22.48 -6.79 18.58
N GLU A 74 -21.54 -5.94 18.99
CA GLU A 74 -21.64 -5.07 20.17
C GLU A 74 -21.10 -3.66 19.86
N GLN A 75 -21.78 -2.61 20.33
CA GLN A 75 -21.22 -1.26 20.31
C GLN A 75 -20.25 -1.08 21.49
N VAL A 76 -18.97 -1.30 21.25
CA VAL A 76 -17.90 -1.25 22.25
C VAL A 76 -17.43 0.18 22.59
N GLY A 77 -17.91 1.19 21.85
CA GLY A 77 -17.68 2.59 22.17
C GLY A 77 -18.30 3.57 21.18
N SER A 78 -17.83 4.81 21.24
CA SER A 78 -18.09 5.86 20.25
C SER A 78 -16.84 6.71 20.05
N SER A 79 -16.74 7.34 18.89
CA SER A 79 -15.74 8.36 18.59
C SER A 79 -15.96 9.67 19.34
N TYR A 80 -15.05 10.62 19.21
CA TYR A 80 -15.17 11.95 19.81
C TYR A 80 -16.43 12.73 19.36
N GLN A 81 -16.86 12.64 18.10
CA GLN A 81 -18.13 13.18 17.61
C GLN A 81 -19.34 12.25 17.84
N GLY A 82 -19.16 11.12 18.52
CA GLY A 82 -20.24 10.23 18.93
C GLY A 82 -20.63 9.13 17.93
N ARG A 83 -19.93 8.99 16.79
CA ARG A 83 -20.17 7.88 15.84
C ARG A 83 -19.93 6.54 16.56
N PRO A 84 -20.79 5.53 16.39
CA PRO A 84 -20.65 4.27 17.10
C PRO A 84 -19.42 3.49 16.60
N ILE A 85 -18.76 2.77 17.50
CA ILE A 85 -17.69 1.83 17.16
C ILE A 85 -18.14 0.42 17.55
N TYR A 86 -18.16 -0.48 16.58
CA TYR A 86 -18.68 -1.84 16.74
C TYR A 86 -17.55 -2.88 16.77
N ARG A 87 -17.71 -3.87 17.65
CA ARG A 87 -16.99 -5.15 17.62
C ARG A 87 -17.95 -6.21 17.07
N ILE A 88 -17.51 -6.96 16.07
CA ILE A 88 -18.21 -8.08 15.45
C ILE A 88 -17.45 -9.35 15.84
N SER A 89 -18.14 -10.41 16.27
CA SER A 89 -17.51 -11.61 16.82
C SER A 89 -18.16 -12.90 16.32
N VAL A 90 -17.38 -13.96 16.14
CA VAL A 90 -17.82 -15.26 15.59
C VAL A 90 -16.88 -16.38 16.07
N GLY A 91 -17.38 -17.63 16.11
CA GLY A 91 -16.69 -18.74 16.76
C GLY A 91 -16.85 -18.73 18.28
N GLU A 92 -16.59 -19.86 18.93
CA GLU A 92 -16.78 -20.09 20.37
C GLU A 92 -15.58 -20.76 21.07
N GLY A 93 -14.49 -21.06 20.35
CA GLY A 93 -13.32 -21.74 20.89
C GLY A 93 -12.40 -20.88 21.77
N ASP A 94 -11.54 -21.55 22.54
CA ASP A 94 -10.70 -20.94 23.58
C ASP A 94 -9.59 -20.01 23.04
N THR A 95 -9.15 -20.17 21.78
CA THR A 95 -8.08 -19.32 21.21
C THR A 95 -8.64 -17.98 20.77
N VAL A 96 -8.20 -16.88 21.37
CA VAL A 96 -8.81 -15.56 21.09
C VAL A 96 -8.01 -14.78 20.04
N VAL A 97 -8.64 -14.52 18.88
CA VAL A 97 -8.06 -13.72 17.79
C VAL A 97 -8.73 -12.36 17.72
N PHE A 98 -7.96 -11.27 17.74
CA PHE A 98 -8.47 -9.90 17.67
C PHE A 98 -7.91 -9.11 16.49
N MET A 99 -8.76 -8.64 15.59
CA MET A 99 -8.41 -7.85 14.41
C MET A 99 -8.97 -6.44 14.50
N TRP A 100 -8.20 -5.41 14.12
CA TRP A 100 -8.71 -4.04 14.04
C TRP A 100 -8.06 -3.26 12.89
N SER A 101 -8.85 -2.35 12.29
CA SER A 101 -8.44 -1.55 11.14
C SER A 101 -8.85 -0.08 11.26
N GLN A 102 -8.26 0.76 10.41
CA GLN A 102 -8.61 2.18 10.23
C GLN A 102 -8.65 2.97 11.55
N MET A 103 -7.61 2.80 12.38
CA MET A 103 -7.34 3.68 13.53
C MET A 103 -6.68 5.00 13.12
N HIS A 104 -6.03 5.00 11.96
CA HIS A 104 -5.80 6.20 11.16
C HIS A 104 -6.91 6.26 10.11
N GLY A 105 -7.53 7.42 9.91
CA GLY A 105 -8.74 7.53 9.08
C GLY A 105 -8.48 7.39 7.58
N ASP A 106 -7.30 7.79 7.09
CA ASP A 106 -6.86 7.72 5.69
C ASP A 106 -6.31 6.35 5.27
N GLU A 107 -6.36 5.36 6.16
CA GLU A 107 -5.84 4.01 5.95
C GLU A 107 -7.00 3.01 5.83
N SER A 108 -7.50 2.85 4.60
CA SER A 108 -8.82 2.28 4.32
C SER A 108 -8.84 0.82 3.87
N THR A 109 -7.73 0.22 3.41
CA THR A 109 -7.75 -1.05 2.67
C THR A 109 -8.27 -2.24 3.47
N ALA A 110 -7.92 -2.28 4.76
CA ALA A 110 -8.22 -3.40 5.63
C ALA A 110 -9.69 -3.44 6.09
N THR A 111 -10.39 -2.30 6.09
CA THR A 111 -11.78 -2.23 6.53
C THR A 111 -12.72 -3.03 5.61
N PRO A 112 -12.65 -2.88 4.27
CA PRO A 112 -13.29 -3.81 3.33
C PRO A 112 -12.84 -5.26 3.51
N ALA A 113 -11.53 -5.51 3.69
CA ALA A 113 -11.01 -6.87 3.82
C ALA A 113 -11.59 -7.64 5.03
N LEU A 114 -11.99 -6.95 6.10
CA LEU A 114 -12.72 -7.57 7.22
C LEU A 114 -14.19 -7.87 6.86
N PHE A 115 -14.85 -7.09 6.01
CA PHE A 115 -16.19 -7.43 5.49
C PHE A 115 -16.14 -8.55 4.44
N ASP A 116 -15.08 -8.62 3.63
CA ASP A 116 -14.83 -9.75 2.71
C ASP A 116 -14.58 -11.05 3.49
N LEU A 117 -13.82 -10.96 4.59
CA LEU A 117 -13.64 -12.07 5.51
C LEU A 117 -15.00 -12.48 6.11
N MET A 118 -15.82 -11.54 6.60
CA MET A 118 -17.18 -11.85 7.08
C MET A 118 -18.06 -12.48 5.98
N GLN A 119 -17.96 -12.05 4.73
CA GLN A 119 -18.67 -12.65 3.61
C GLN A 119 -18.28 -14.13 3.44
N LYS A 120 -16.98 -14.46 3.38
CA LYS A 120 -16.53 -15.86 3.32
C LYS A 120 -16.93 -16.66 4.58
N ILE A 121 -16.86 -16.05 5.76
CA ILE A 121 -17.32 -16.68 7.00
C ILE A 121 -18.81 -17.03 6.91
N GLU A 122 -19.65 -16.21 6.29
CA GLU A 122 -21.06 -16.52 6.06
C GLU A 122 -21.27 -17.61 5.00
N THR A 123 -20.67 -17.44 3.81
CA THR A 123 -20.96 -18.26 2.62
C THR A 123 -20.26 -19.62 2.59
N ASP A 124 -19.17 -19.81 3.34
CA ASP A 124 -18.38 -21.04 3.38
C ASP A 124 -18.48 -21.74 4.76
N PRO A 125 -19.57 -22.49 5.01
CA PRO A 125 -19.80 -23.14 6.29
C PRO A 125 -18.84 -24.32 6.56
N GLU A 126 -18.28 -24.95 5.53
CA GLU A 126 -17.33 -26.08 5.68
C GLU A 126 -15.96 -25.56 6.14
N TRP A 127 -15.44 -24.50 5.52
CA TRP A 127 -14.25 -23.82 6.01
C TRP A 127 -14.46 -23.19 7.40
N ARG A 128 -15.61 -22.56 7.65
CA ARG A 128 -15.91 -22.00 8.98
C ARG A 128 -15.88 -23.09 10.07
N ALA A 129 -16.42 -24.27 9.78
CA ALA A 129 -16.43 -25.40 10.71
C ALA A 129 -15.03 -26.00 11.00
N SER A 130 -13.99 -25.66 10.23
CA SER A 130 -12.62 -26.13 10.49
C SER A 130 -11.81 -25.23 11.42
N TRP A 131 -12.41 -24.19 12.02
CA TRP A 131 -11.75 -23.33 13.02
C TRP A 131 -12.69 -22.72 14.08
N ALA A 132 -14.01 -22.63 13.84
CA ALA A 132 -14.93 -21.89 14.72
C ALA A 132 -15.11 -22.50 16.13
N ASP A 133 -14.81 -23.79 16.29
CA ASP A 133 -14.84 -24.49 17.58
C ASP A 133 -13.51 -24.33 18.36
N ASP A 134 -12.42 -23.92 17.69
CA ASP A 134 -11.07 -23.73 18.27
C ASP A 134 -10.72 -22.25 18.51
N ILE A 135 -11.29 -21.35 17.72
CA ILE A 135 -11.04 -19.90 17.75
C ILE A 135 -12.31 -19.10 18.05
N THR A 136 -12.23 -18.15 18.99
CA THR A 136 -13.14 -17.01 19.08
C THR A 136 -12.51 -15.80 18.38
N LEU A 137 -13.10 -15.38 17.26
CA LEU A 137 -12.65 -14.24 16.46
C LEU A 137 -13.42 -12.97 16.85
N HIS A 138 -12.70 -11.87 17.09
CA HIS A 138 -13.22 -10.53 17.26
C HIS A 138 -12.64 -9.55 16.23
N MET A 139 -13.48 -8.70 15.66
CA MET A 139 -13.13 -7.73 14.61
C MET A 139 -13.69 -6.34 14.97
N ILE A 140 -12.87 -5.28 14.84
CA ILE A 140 -13.32 -3.88 14.87
C ILE A 140 -12.96 -3.23 13.52
N PRO A 141 -13.91 -3.16 12.56
CA PRO A 141 -13.60 -2.69 11.20
C PRO A 141 -13.22 -1.20 11.08
N MET A 142 -13.54 -0.35 12.05
CA MET A 142 -13.24 1.07 11.98
C MET A 142 -13.04 1.66 13.38
N VAL A 143 -11.77 1.78 13.82
CA VAL A 143 -11.43 2.33 15.13
C VAL A 143 -11.59 3.86 15.18
N ASN A 144 -11.35 4.57 14.08
CA ASN A 144 -11.38 6.04 14.01
C ASN A 144 -12.32 6.55 12.89
N PRO A 145 -13.65 6.42 13.07
CA PRO A 145 -14.62 6.86 12.05
C PRO A 145 -14.60 8.38 11.83
N ASP A 146 -14.23 9.17 12.83
CA ASP A 146 -14.14 10.63 12.70
C ASP A 146 -12.99 11.06 11.77
N GLY A 147 -11.84 10.39 11.86
CA GLY A 147 -10.73 10.58 10.90
C GLY A 147 -11.08 10.07 9.50
N ALA A 148 -11.88 9.00 9.40
CA ALA A 148 -12.31 8.40 8.15
C ALA A 148 -13.21 9.33 7.32
N GLU A 149 -14.19 9.98 7.94
CA GLU A 149 -15.02 11.00 7.27
C GLU A 149 -14.17 12.13 6.66
N LEU A 150 -13.17 12.59 7.43
CA LEU A 150 -12.25 13.67 7.10
C LEU A 150 -11.08 13.24 6.18
N ALA A 151 -10.97 11.95 5.83
CA ALA A 151 -9.87 11.37 5.06
C ALA A 151 -8.47 11.74 5.59
N GLN A 152 -8.26 11.59 6.90
CA GLN A 152 -7.03 11.98 7.58
C GLN A 152 -6.52 10.95 8.60
N ARG A 153 -5.21 10.94 8.82
CA ARG A 153 -4.52 10.10 9.80
C ARG A 153 -4.99 10.25 11.24
N TYR A 154 -5.33 11.46 11.65
CA TYR A 154 -5.62 11.79 13.06
C TYR A 154 -7.10 11.59 13.38
N ASN A 155 -7.45 11.38 14.66
CA ASN A 155 -8.84 11.61 15.07
C ASN A 155 -9.17 13.12 15.00
N VAL A 156 -10.44 13.48 15.14
CA VAL A 156 -10.88 14.90 15.03
C VAL A 156 -10.30 15.84 16.09
N GLN A 157 -9.72 15.31 17.18
CA GLN A 157 -8.97 16.10 18.17
C GLN A 157 -7.55 16.47 17.70
N GLY A 158 -7.13 15.98 16.52
CA GLY A 158 -5.76 16.13 16.01
C GLY A 158 -4.76 15.15 16.61
N ILE A 159 -5.22 14.08 17.27
CA ILE A 159 -4.37 13.09 17.92
C ILE A 159 -4.20 11.87 17.00
N ASP A 160 -2.96 11.40 16.84
CA ASP A 160 -2.66 10.11 16.22
C ASP A 160 -3.00 9.00 17.22
N VAL A 161 -4.06 8.24 16.96
CA VAL A 161 -4.55 7.19 17.87
C VAL A 161 -3.48 6.13 18.11
N ASN A 162 -2.68 5.78 17.09
CA ASN A 162 -1.54 4.86 17.23
C ASN A 162 -0.29 5.53 17.85
N ARG A 163 -0.45 6.69 18.49
CA ARG A 163 0.57 7.34 19.34
C ARG A 163 0.02 7.73 20.72
N ASP A 164 -1.16 7.22 21.08
CA ASP A 164 -1.90 7.46 22.31
C ASP A 164 -2.04 6.21 23.21
N ALA A 165 -1.45 5.06 22.85
CA ALA A 165 -1.68 3.80 23.59
C ALA A 165 -1.32 3.84 25.09
N MET A 166 -0.33 4.66 25.47
CA MET A 166 0.03 4.89 26.89
C MET A 166 -0.86 5.91 27.59
N ALA A 167 -1.30 6.96 26.87
CA ALA A 167 -1.91 8.15 27.46
C ALA A 167 -3.44 8.13 27.41
N GLN A 168 -4.01 7.46 26.42
CA GLN A 168 -5.43 7.13 26.27
C GLN A 168 -6.32 8.38 26.42
N GLN A 169 -5.89 9.48 25.78
CA GLN A 169 -6.60 10.76 25.75
C GLN A 169 -7.77 10.74 24.75
N THR A 170 -7.63 9.96 23.68
CA THR A 170 -8.68 9.70 22.69
C THR A 170 -9.74 8.72 23.22
N PRO A 171 -11.05 8.89 22.93
CA PRO A 171 -12.04 7.87 23.22
C PRO A 171 -11.79 6.60 22.40
N GLU A 172 -11.31 6.73 21.17
CA GLU A 172 -10.94 5.61 20.29
C GLU A 172 -9.82 4.75 20.92
N GLY A 173 -8.77 5.38 21.43
CA GLY A 173 -7.66 4.69 22.10
C GLY A 173 -8.02 4.08 23.46
N ARG A 174 -8.89 4.72 24.25
CA ARG A 174 -9.45 4.11 25.48
C ARG A 174 -10.23 2.84 25.16
N MET A 175 -11.10 2.90 24.16
CA MET A 175 -11.90 1.75 23.71
C MET A 175 -10.98 0.61 23.25
N LEU A 176 -10.02 0.88 22.36
CA LEU A 176 -9.14 -0.17 21.81
C LEU A 176 -8.30 -0.84 22.92
N MET A 177 -7.77 -0.05 23.86
CA MET A 177 -7.02 -0.60 25.00
C MET A 177 -7.92 -1.40 25.96
N ALA A 178 -9.16 -0.95 26.19
CA ALA A 178 -10.12 -1.70 27.00
C ALA A 178 -10.45 -3.05 26.36
N GLN A 179 -10.66 -3.10 25.03
CA GLN A 179 -10.90 -4.34 24.30
C GLN A 179 -9.71 -5.30 24.39
N GLY A 180 -8.48 -4.82 24.13
CA GLY A 180 -7.27 -5.66 24.28
C GLY A 180 -7.04 -6.20 25.70
N ARG A 181 -7.54 -5.52 26.74
CA ARG A 181 -7.50 -5.97 28.15
C ARG A 181 -8.63 -6.92 28.54
N VAL A 182 -9.82 -6.75 27.97
CA VAL A 182 -11.02 -7.57 28.26
C VAL A 182 -11.01 -8.87 27.48
N LEU A 183 -10.53 -8.84 26.23
CA LEU A 183 -10.45 -10.01 25.35
C LEU A 183 -9.22 -10.89 25.64
N GLN A 184 -8.13 -10.31 26.16
CA GLN A 184 -6.85 -10.99 26.41
C GLN A 184 -6.35 -11.86 25.23
N PRO A 185 -6.33 -11.35 23.97
CA PRO A 185 -6.17 -12.18 22.80
C PRO A 185 -4.81 -12.87 22.68
N ASP A 186 -4.80 -14.11 22.21
CA ASP A 186 -3.57 -14.84 21.87
C ASP A 186 -2.90 -14.25 20.63
N PHE A 187 -3.70 -13.81 19.65
CA PHE A 187 -3.24 -13.22 18.39
C PHE A 187 -3.92 -11.88 18.11
N GLY A 188 -3.14 -10.88 17.69
CA GLY A 188 -3.63 -9.53 17.42
C GLY A 188 -3.23 -9.03 16.04
N PHE A 189 -4.18 -8.69 15.18
CA PHE A 189 -3.93 -8.17 13.83
C PHE A 189 -4.15 -6.65 13.79
N ASN A 190 -3.04 -5.92 13.73
CA ASN A 190 -2.99 -4.47 13.56
C ASN A 190 -2.96 -4.15 12.05
N LEU A 191 -4.10 -3.72 11.49
CA LEU A 191 -4.26 -3.58 10.05
C LEU A 191 -4.23 -2.10 9.62
N HIS A 192 -3.30 -1.78 8.72
CA HIS A 192 -2.93 -0.42 8.30
C HIS A 192 -2.74 -0.29 6.78
N ASP A 193 -2.59 0.96 6.31
CA ASP A 193 -2.13 1.27 4.95
C ASP A 193 -0.80 2.05 5.01
N GLN A 194 0.19 1.63 4.21
CA GLN A 194 1.43 2.40 4.02
C GLN A 194 1.39 3.27 2.76
N SER A 195 2.30 4.22 2.68
CA SER A 195 2.42 5.12 1.53
C SER A 195 2.76 4.36 0.25
N ARG A 196 2.17 4.76 -0.88
CA ARG A 196 2.46 4.22 -2.23
C ARG A 196 3.93 4.31 -2.65
N TYR A 197 4.76 5.07 -1.94
CA TYR A 197 6.18 5.26 -2.23
C TYR A 197 7.15 4.29 -1.52
N TYR A 198 6.62 3.20 -0.95
CA TYR A 198 7.43 2.15 -0.32
C TYR A 198 7.88 1.09 -1.34
N GLU A 199 9.16 0.71 -1.24
CA GLU A 199 9.83 -0.29 -2.08
C GLU A 199 10.26 -1.50 -1.23
N VAL A 200 10.19 -2.70 -1.81
CA VAL A 200 10.77 -3.92 -1.23
C VAL A 200 12.29 -3.87 -1.37
N GLY A 201 13.00 -3.57 -0.28
CA GLY A 201 14.46 -3.39 -0.31
C GLY A 201 14.90 -2.33 -1.32
N ASN A 202 15.66 -2.75 -2.34
CA ASN A 202 16.00 -1.93 -3.51
C ASN A 202 15.80 -2.78 -4.80
N THR A 203 14.63 -3.41 -4.94
CA THR A 203 14.30 -4.39 -5.99
C THR A 203 13.59 -3.79 -7.21
N GLY A 204 13.22 -2.51 -7.16
CA GLY A 204 12.33 -1.87 -8.13
C GLY A 204 10.85 -2.26 -8.01
N LYS A 205 10.46 -3.05 -6.99
CA LYS A 205 9.07 -3.47 -6.73
C LYS A 205 8.44 -2.70 -5.58
N THR A 206 7.16 -2.32 -5.75
CA THR A 206 6.38 -1.71 -4.67
C THR A 206 6.18 -2.69 -3.52
N ALA A 207 6.25 -2.22 -2.28
CA ALA A 207 5.84 -3.00 -1.14
C ALA A 207 4.31 -2.94 -1.02
N THR A 208 3.62 -3.88 -1.68
CA THR A 208 2.14 -3.96 -1.73
C THR A 208 1.55 -4.47 -0.42
N ILE A 209 2.23 -5.42 0.21
CA ILE A 209 1.99 -5.81 1.59
C ILE A 209 3.29 -5.61 2.36
N SER A 210 3.20 -5.22 3.63
CA SER A 210 4.35 -5.30 4.53
C SER A 210 3.97 -5.77 5.91
N VAL A 211 4.88 -6.53 6.51
CA VAL A 211 4.61 -7.31 7.72
C VAL A 211 5.64 -7.04 8.80
N LEU A 212 5.24 -7.20 10.06
CA LEU A 212 6.11 -7.04 11.23
C LEU A 212 5.49 -7.74 12.43
N ALA A 213 6.30 -8.48 13.19
CA ALA A 213 6.01 -8.82 14.58
C ALA A 213 6.56 -7.68 15.48
N PRO A 214 5.71 -6.80 16.03
CA PRO A 214 6.14 -5.59 16.74
C PRO A 214 7.10 -5.92 17.89
N ALA A 215 7.96 -4.97 18.23
CA ALA A 215 8.83 -5.13 19.39
C ALA A 215 8.03 -4.87 20.67
N TYR A 216 8.38 -5.56 21.77
CA TYR A 216 7.86 -5.27 23.10
C TYR A 216 8.84 -4.47 23.98
N ASN A 217 10.08 -4.27 23.51
CA ASN A 217 11.10 -3.49 24.21
C ASN A 217 12.15 -2.88 23.24
N HIS A 218 12.97 -1.96 23.76
CA HIS A 218 14.03 -1.30 22.99
C HIS A 218 15.16 -2.23 22.53
N ALA A 219 15.36 -3.38 23.18
CA ALA A 219 16.36 -4.38 22.79
C ALA A 219 15.93 -5.18 21.54
N LYS A 220 14.63 -5.16 21.20
CA LYS A 220 14.02 -5.96 20.13
C LYS A 220 14.19 -7.46 20.36
N ASP A 221 14.09 -7.86 21.64
CA ASP A 221 14.14 -9.27 22.04
C ASP A 221 13.00 -10.09 21.40
N ILE A 222 13.14 -11.42 21.44
CA ILE A 222 12.13 -12.38 20.98
C ILE A 222 11.74 -13.25 22.17
N ASN A 223 10.52 -13.06 22.67
CA ASN A 223 9.86 -13.92 23.66
C ASN A 223 8.91 -14.90 22.93
N GLY A 224 8.18 -15.72 23.69
CA GLY A 224 7.22 -16.67 23.12
C GLY A 224 6.17 -16.03 22.21
N SER A 225 5.50 -14.95 22.64
CA SER A 225 4.43 -14.32 21.86
C SER A 225 4.92 -13.65 20.58
N ARG A 226 6.04 -12.90 20.64
CA ARG A 226 6.67 -12.32 19.46
C ARG A 226 7.24 -13.41 18.54
N GLY A 227 7.74 -14.51 19.11
CA GLY A 227 8.13 -15.72 18.38
C GLY A 227 6.98 -16.26 17.54
N ARG A 228 5.84 -16.62 18.16
CA ARG A 228 4.64 -17.11 17.45
C ARG A 228 4.18 -16.14 16.35
N ALA A 229 4.21 -14.83 16.61
CA ALA A 229 3.86 -13.83 15.60
C ALA A 229 4.83 -13.83 14.39
N MET A 230 6.14 -13.99 14.63
CA MET A 230 7.12 -14.16 13.54
C MET A 230 6.90 -15.46 12.77
N GLN A 231 6.63 -16.57 13.46
CA GLN A 231 6.36 -17.86 12.83
C GLN A 231 5.11 -17.83 11.95
N LEU A 232 4.01 -17.25 12.46
CA LEU A 232 2.76 -17.07 11.70
C LEU A 232 2.97 -16.16 10.48
N ILE A 233 3.71 -15.05 10.61
CA ILE A 233 4.07 -14.22 9.45
C ILE A 233 4.91 -15.03 8.42
N GLY A 234 5.75 -15.96 8.89
CA GLY A 234 6.47 -16.89 8.03
C GLY A 234 5.55 -17.83 7.24
N ASP A 235 4.52 -18.38 7.88
CA ASP A 235 3.49 -19.21 7.21
C ASP A 235 2.66 -18.42 6.19
N LEU A 236 2.27 -17.18 6.54
CA LEU A 236 1.56 -16.26 5.65
C LEU A 236 2.38 -15.86 4.40
N GLY A 237 3.69 -16.08 4.41
CA GLY A 237 4.56 -15.90 3.24
C GLY A 237 4.05 -16.62 1.99
N ALA A 238 3.54 -17.85 2.14
CA ALA A 238 3.05 -18.67 1.03
C ALA A 238 1.88 -18.02 0.26
N VAL A 239 0.97 -17.33 0.97
CA VAL A 239 -0.12 -16.55 0.35
C VAL A 239 0.46 -15.43 -0.51
N THR A 240 1.43 -14.70 0.05
CA THR A 240 1.98 -13.51 -0.58
C THR A 240 2.91 -13.82 -1.76
N ASP A 241 3.67 -14.92 -1.71
CA ASP A 241 4.47 -15.40 -2.83
C ASP A 241 3.60 -15.89 -3.99
N ALA A 242 2.44 -16.50 -3.71
CA ALA A 242 1.48 -16.89 -4.74
C ALA A 242 0.77 -15.68 -5.38
N MET A 243 0.30 -14.71 -4.58
CA MET A 243 -0.55 -13.62 -5.06
C MET A 243 0.20 -12.38 -5.57
N ILE A 244 1.35 -12.05 -4.99
CA ILE A 244 2.11 -10.81 -5.22
C ILE A 244 3.64 -11.04 -5.15
N PRO A 245 4.20 -12.01 -5.90
CA PRO A 245 5.59 -12.48 -5.74
C PRO A 245 6.63 -11.35 -5.74
N GLY A 246 7.32 -11.18 -4.60
CA GLY A 246 8.35 -10.16 -4.39
C GLY A 246 7.84 -8.72 -4.18
N HIS A 247 6.55 -8.51 -3.93
CA HIS A 247 5.97 -7.22 -3.48
C HIS A 247 5.70 -7.19 -1.97
N VAL A 248 6.45 -8.00 -1.22
CA VAL A 248 6.35 -8.16 0.24
C VAL A 248 7.63 -7.63 0.88
N GLY A 249 7.49 -6.83 1.92
CA GLY A 249 8.63 -6.37 2.71
C GLY A 249 8.34 -6.33 4.21
N ARG A 250 9.40 -6.20 5.00
CA ARG A 250 9.32 -6.11 6.45
C ARG A 250 9.26 -4.64 6.86
N TYR A 251 8.34 -4.30 7.76
CA TYR A 251 8.26 -2.96 8.33
C TYR A 251 9.34 -2.75 9.41
N ASN A 252 9.66 -1.49 9.70
CA ASN A 252 10.70 -1.12 10.65
C ASN A 252 10.28 -1.45 12.10
N ASP A 253 10.97 -2.39 12.76
CA ASP A 253 10.68 -2.88 14.11
C ASP A 253 11.23 -2.00 15.25
N THR A 254 11.41 -0.71 15.01
CA THR A 254 11.89 0.24 16.03
C THR A 254 10.82 0.50 17.07
N PHE A 255 11.03 -0.07 18.27
CA PHE A 255 10.09 -0.03 19.40
C PHE A 255 9.54 1.37 19.67
N ALA A 256 8.22 1.48 19.53
CA ALA A 256 7.44 2.69 19.69
C ALA A 256 6.43 2.46 20.84
N PRO A 257 6.81 2.65 22.11
CA PRO A 257 5.97 2.31 23.28
C PRO A 257 4.64 3.09 23.38
N ARG A 258 4.36 4.00 22.45
CA ARG A 258 3.07 4.72 22.32
C ARG A 258 2.13 4.14 21.26
N ALA A 259 2.58 3.15 20.50
CA ALA A 259 1.80 2.44 19.50
C ALA A 259 1.04 1.25 20.11
N PHE A 260 -0.11 0.92 19.55
CA PHE A 260 -0.96 -0.17 20.02
C PHE A 260 -0.33 -1.54 19.77
N GLY A 261 0.28 -1.76 18.59
CA GLY A 261 0.95 -3.02 18.28
C GLY A 261 2.07 -3.37 19.28
N ASP A 262 2.95 -2.41 19.58
CA ASP A 262 4.02 -2.55 20.57
C ASP A 262 3.49 -2.73 22.01
N ASN A 263 2.40 -2.05 22.38
CA ASN A 263 1.77 -2.24 23.70
C ASN A 263 1.13 -3.63 23.84
N PHE A 264 0.44 -4.11 22.80
CA PHE A 264 -0.18 -5.42 22.80
C PHE A 264 0.88 -6.54 22.78
N SER A 265 1.96 -6.39 22.02
CA SER A 265 3.13 -7.27 22.10
C SER A 265 3.73 -7.31 23.51
N ALA A 266 3.85 -6.15 24.19
CA ALA A 266 4.29 -6.05 25.58
C ALA A 266 3.28 -6.57 26.62
N MET A 267 1.99 -6.68 26.27
CA MET A 267 0.98 -7.38 27.06
C MET A 267 1.01 -8.90 26.88
N GLY A 268 1.89 -9.43 26.01
CA GLY A 268 2.01 -10.87 25.73
C GLY A 268 1.19 -11.36 24.54
N ILE A 269 0.51 -10.47 23.82
CA ILE A 269 -0.28 -10.81 22.62
C ILE A 269 0.69 -11.14 21.47
N SER A 270 0.39 -12.18 20.68
CA SER A 270 1.13 -12.50 19.46
C SER A 270 0.67 -11.53 18.37
N THR A 271 1.25 -10.33 18.33
CA THR A 271 0.79 -9.26 17.44
C THR A 271 1.45 -9.30 16.05
N ILE A 272 0.63 -9.18 15.00
CA ILE A 272 1.01 -9.08 13.60
C ILE A 272 0.58 -7.69 13.10
N LEU A 273 1.51 -6.94 12.51
CA LEU A 273 1.23 -5.76 11.69
C LEU A 273 1.07 -6.19 10.23
N ILE A 274 0.01 -5.73 9.55
CA ILE A 274 -0.12 -5.79 8.09
C ILE A 274 -0.33 -4.36 7.56
N GLU A 275 0.54 -3.94 6.64
CA GLU A 275 0.62 -2.60 6.05
C GLU A 275 0.32 -2.68 4.54
N SER A 276 -0.82 -2.10 4.13
CA SER A 276 -1.34 -2.16 2.75
C SER A 276 -0.76 -1.03 1.90
N GLY A 277 0.22 -1.36 1.06
CA GLY A 277 0.85 -0.40 0.15
C GLY A 277 0.16 -0.36 -1.22
N ALA A 278 0.92 0.02 -2.25
CA ALA A 278 0.42 0.11 -3.62
C ALA A 278 0.83 -1.11 -4.46
N TYR A 279 -0.02 -1.49 -5.41
CA TYR A 279 0.29 -2.41 -6.51
C TYR A 279 0.29 -1.62 -7.84
N PRO A 280 1.04 -2.04 -8.87
CA PRO A 280 0.99 -1.39 -10.18
C PRO A 280 -0.45 -1.37 -10.74
N GLN A 281 -0.85 -0.22 -11.31
CA GLN A 281 -2.17 0.00 -11.92
C GLN A 281 -3.39 -0.17 -10.98
N ASP A 282 -3.17 -0.23 -9.66
CA ASP A 282 -4.21 -0.37 -8.64
C ASP A 282 -4.39 0.94 -7.85
N PRO A 283 -5.31 1.84 -8.26
CA PRO A 283 -5.48 3.16 -7.62
C PRO A 283 -6.19 3.10 -6.27
N ASN A 284 -6.88 1.99 -5.98
CA ASN A 284 -7.76 1.80 -4.82
C ASN A 284 -7.30 0.67 -3.89
N ARG A 285 -6.05 0.18 -4.06
CA ARG A 285 -5.42 -0.92 -3.30
C ARG A 285 -6.22 -2.24 -3.29
N GLN A 286 -7.01 -2.53 -4.32
CA GLN A 286 -7.85 -3.74 -4.37
C GLN A 286 -7.03 -5.04 -4.45
N LYS A 287 -5.81 -5.04 -5.01
CA LYS A 287 -4.90 -6.20 -4.92
C LYS A 287 -4.39 -6.38 -3.49
N ALA A 288 -4.06 -5.29 -2.78
CA ALA A 288 -3.67 -5.39 -1.37
C ALA A 288 -4.85 -5.81 -0.47
N ARG A 289 -6.08 -5.36 -0.77
CA ARG A 289 -7.34 -5.83 -0.14
C ARG A 289 -7.47 -7.35 -0.28
N ALA A 290 -7.43 -7.88 -1.50
CA ALA A 290 -7.52 -9.32 -1.76
C ALA A 290 -6.45 -10.13 -1.02
N VAL A 291 -5.19 -9.65 -1.00
CA VAL A 291 -4.11 -10.33 -0.26
C VAL A 291 -4.33 -10.25 1.26
N ASN A 292 -4.86 -9.15 1.81
CA ASN A 292 -5.27 -9.11 3.23
C ASN A 292 -6.29 -10.21 3.54
N VAL A 293 -7.36 -10.36 2.74
CA VAL A 293 -8.38 -11.40 2.98
C VAL A 293 -7.76 -12.79 2.96
N ALA A 294 -6.95 -13.12 1.94
CA ALA A 294 -6.30 -14.42 1.83
C ALA A 294 -5.29 -14.69 2.97
N MET A 295 -4.57 -13.66 3.44
CA MET A 295 -3.71 -13.77 4.62
C MET A 295 -4.50 -13.97 5.92
N LEU A 296 -5.65 -13.31 6.10
CA LEU A 296 -6.48 -13.49 7.29
C LEU A 296 -7.20 -14.85 7.29
N VAL A 297 -7.61 -15.36 6.12
CA VAL A 297 -8.11 -16.73 5.96
C VAL A 297 -7.04 -17.74 6.36
N ARG A 298 -5.84 -17.66 5.75
CA ARG A 298 -4.72 -18.55 6.08
C ARG A 298 -4.30 -18.44 7.54
N ALA A 299 -4.40 -17.25 8.14
CA ALA A 299 -4.10 -17.06 9.55
C ALA A 299 -5.05 -17.86 10.46
N LEU A 300 -6.36 -17.88 10.17
CA LEU A 300 -7.33 -18.68 10.92
C LEU A 300 -7.04 -20.18 10.76
N ASP A 301 -6.79 -20.64 9.53
CA ASP A 301 -6.42 -22.04 9.25
C ASP A 301 -5.18 -22.47 10.06
N SER A 302 -4.14 -21.61 10.04
CA SER A 302 -2.83 -21.86 10.63
C SER A 302 -2.86 -21.78 12.15
N ILE A 303 -3.68 -20.88 12.73
CA ILE A 303 -3.88 -20.79 14.18
C ILE A 303 -4.65 -22.02 14.69
N ALA A 304 -5.78 -22.38 14.06
CA ALA A 304 -6.61 -23.51 14.51
C ALA A 304 -5.91 -24.88 14.38
N SER A 305 -5.11 -25.06 13.32
CA SER A 305 -4.30 -26.28 13.13
C SER A 305 -2.94 -26.25 13.85
N GLU A 306 -2.63 -25.19 14.59
CA GLU A 306 -1.29 -24.86 15.14
C GLU A 306 -0.13 -24.90 14.12
N ALA A 307 -0.39 -24.94 12.81
CA ALA A 307 0.61 -25.16 11.76
C ALA A 307 1.76 -24.12 11.76
N TYR A 308 1.51 -22.91 12.26
CA TYR A 308 2.57 -21.91 12.47
C TYR A 308 3.67 -22.39 13.43
N ALA A 309 3.39 -23.30 14.38
CA ALA A 309 4.33 -23.72 15.40
C ALA A 309 5.54 -24.49 14.83
N ASP A 310 5.35 -25.22 13.72
CA ASP A 310 6.41 -25.93 12.99
C ASP A 310 7.25 -24.99 12.09
N VAL A 311 6.77 -23.77 11.82
CA VAL A 311 7.48 -22.81 10.97
C VAL A 311 8.64 -22.17 11.73
N SER A 312 9.86 -22.30 11.20
CA SER A 312 11.05 -21.66 11.78
C SER A 312 11.00 -20.13 11.65
N LEU A 313 11.89 -19.40 12.33
CA LEU A 313 11.97 -17.94 12.20
C LEU A 313 12.62 -17.46 10.89
N GLU A 314 13.22 -18.36 10.09
CA GLU A 314 13.98 -17.96 8.89
C GLU A 314 13.12 -17.27 7.81
N PRO A 315 11.92 -17.76 7.44
CA PRO A 315 11.04 -17.09 6.48
C PRO A 315 10.68 -15.64 6.89
N TYR A 316 10.53 -15.37 8.18
CA TYR A 316 10.33 -14.01 8.71
C TYR A 316 11.61 -13.16 8.65
N HIS A 317 12.76 -13.76 8.91
CA HIS A 317 14.05 -13.07 8.85
C HIS A 317 14.50 -12.76 7.42
N SER A 318 14.14 -13.59 6.42
CA SER A 318 14.43 -13.37 5.00
C SER A 318 13.60 -12.28 4.33
N ILE A 319 12.48 -11.85 4.92
CA ILE A 319 11.64 -10.78 4.34
C ILE A 319 12.46 -9.47 4.22
N PRO A 320 12.63 -8.89 3.01
CA PRO A 320 13.46 -7.71 2.82
C PRO A 320 12.90 -6.50 3.58
N MET A 321 13.74 -5.76 4.30
CA MET A 321 13.33 -4.51 4.95
C MET A 321 12.89 -3.47 3.90
N ASN A 322 11.77 -2.79 4.16
CA ASN A 322 11.26 -1.75 3.27
C ASN A 322 12.19 -0.54 3.14
N ASN A 323 12.24 0.05 1.94
CA ASN A 323 12.79 1.37 1.70
C ASN A 323 11.64 2.38 1.46
N SER A 324 11.61 3.46 2.24
CA SER A 324 10.52 4.44 2.21
C SER A 324 10.86 5.65 1.33
N ASN A 325 9.89 6.15 0.57
CA ASN A 325 10.03 7.32 -0.32
C ASN A 325 10.98 7.11 -1.53
N SER A 326 11.30 5.86 -1.86
CA SER A 326 12.12 5.54 -3.05
C SER A 326 11.33 5.81 -4.34
N PHE A 327 10.13 5.23 -4.43
CA PHE A 327 9.25 5.33 -5.59
C PHE A 327 8.83 6.78 -5.90
N LYS A 328 8.77 7.09 -7.20
CA LYS A 328 8.14 8.28 -7.77
C LYS A 328 6.84 7.88 -8.48
N ASP A 329 5.90 8.80 -8.67
CA ASP A 329 4.77 8.53 -9.58
C ASP A 329 5.22 8.60 -11.03
N VAL A 330 5.95 9.67 -11.38
CA VAL A 330 6.48 9.87 -12.74
C VAL A 330 7.97 10.17 -12.67
N ILE A 331 8.75 9.60 -13.57
CA ILE A 331 10.08 10.09 -13.94
C ILE A 331 10.10 10.42 -15.44
N PHE A 332 10.59 11.60 -15.80
CA PHE A 332 11.02 11.91 -17.17
C PHE A 332 12.55 11.87 -17.22
N ASP A 333 13.11 10.99 -18.05
CA ASP A 333 14.55 10.74 -18.13
C ASP A 333 15.28 11.70 -19.08
N ALA A 334 16.40 12.25 -18.64
CA ALA A 334 17.35 13.04 -19.41
C ALA A 334 16.75 14.26 -20.15
N VAL A 335 15.68 14.86 -19.62
CA VAL A 335 15.04 16.09 -20.13
C VAL A 335 16.08 17.19 -20.35
N GLN A 336 16.08 17.82 -21.53
CA GLN A 336 16.96 18.97 -21.78
C GLN A 336 16.40 20.24 -21.11
N VAL A 337 17.25 20.96 -20.37
CA VAL A 337 16.93 22.27 -19.79
C VAL A 337 17.85 23.33 -20.39
N VAL A 338 17.27 24.48 -20.73
CA VAL A 338 18.00 25.65 -21.24
C VAL A 338 17.66 26.86 -20.37
N ASP A 339 18.66 27.40 -19.66
CA ASP A 339 18.52 28.56 -18.75
C ASP A 339 19.61 29.59 -19.08
N GLY A 340 19.24 30.62 -19.85
CA GLY A 340 20.18 31.58 -20.41
C GLY A 340 21.15 30.91 -21.40
N GLU A 341 22.45 31.03 -21.15
CA GLU A 341 23.51 30.39 -21.94
C GLU A 341 23.77 28.93 -21.54
N HIS A 342 23.18 28.45 -20.43
CA HIS A 342 23.41 27.10 -19.93
C HIS A 342 22.42 26.11 -20.53
N THR A 343 22.94 25.04 -21.12
CA THR A 343 22.17 23.87 -21.57
C THR A 343 22.68 22.62 -20.87
N TYR A 344 21.78 21.82 -20.28
CA TYR A 344 22.10 20.59 -19.58
C TYR A 344 20.95 19.58 -19.67
N ARG A 345 21.15 18.37 -19.14
CA ARG A 345 20.11 17.33 -19.03
C ARG A 345 19.96 16.88 -17.59
N ILE A 346 18.72 16.57 -17.19
CA ILE A 346 18.36 16.03 -15.87
C ILE A 346 17.17 15.08 -16.00
N ASP A 347 17.06 14.15 -15.06
CA ASP A 347 15.80 13.46 -14.82
C ASP A 347 14.90 14.33 -13.92
N ILE A 348 13.58 14.26 -14.11
CA ILE A 348 12.58 14.98 -13.31
C ILE A 348 11.62 13.98 -12.66
N GLY A 349 11.69 13.84 -11.34
CA GLY A 349 10.85 12.96 -10.54
C GLY A 349 9.68 13.68 -9.87
N ILE A 350 8.49 13.12 -9.96
CA ILE A 350 7.23 13.71 -9.52
C ILE A 350 6.51 12.76 -8.56
N ASN A 351 5.97 13.30 -7.46
CA ASN A 351 5.07 12.57 -6.56
C ASN A 351 3.75 13.37 -6.44
N ARG A 352 2.62 12.65 -6.43
CA ARG A 352 1.27 13.20 -6.29
C ARG A 352 0.86 13.19 -4.81
N SER A 353 0.01 14.12 -4.40
CA SER A 353 -0.72 14.03 -3.13
C SER A 353 -1.76 12.91 -3.16
N SER A 354 -2.25 12.48 -1.99
CA SER A 354 -3.39 11.55 -1.89
C SER A 354 -4.64 12.09 -2.57
N ASP A 355 -4.92 13.40 -2.44
CA ASP A 355 -5.74 14.12 -3.43
C ASP A 355 -4.94 14.24 -4.75
N ALA A 356 -5.12 13.25 -5.61
CA ALA A 356 -4.42 13.16 -6.90
C ALA A 356 -4.88 14.21 -7.94
N ARG A 357 -5.86 15.07 -7.62
CA ARG A 357 -6.47 16.01 -8.60
C ARG A 357 -5.93 17.43 -8.54
N GLN A 358 -5.17 17.82 -7.51
CA GLN A 358 -4.74 19.22 -7.35
C GLN A 358 -3.26 19.48 -6.98
N ASN A 359 -2.56 18.58 -6.28
CA ASN A 359 -1.28 18.94 -5.62
C ASN A 359 -0.11 17.95 -5.81
N GLY A 360 0.17 17.52 -7.06
CA GLY A 360 1.47 16.91 -7.38
C GLY A 360 2.61 17.93 -7.44
N TYR A 361 3.81 17.48 -7.04
CA TYR A 361 5.00 18.32 -6.90
C TYR A 361 6.25 17.63 -7.45
N ILE A 362 7.22 18.44 -7.88
CA ILE A 362 8.54 17.95 -8.29
C ILE A 362 9.25 17.46 -7.02
N ARG A 363 9.35 16.14 -6.87
CA ARG A 363 9.93 15.49 -5.70
C ARG A 363 11.46 15.54 -5.72
N GLU A 364 12.05 15.44 -6.90
CA GLU A 364 13.49 15.25 -7.09
C GLU A 364 13.90 15.65 -8.52
N VAL A 365 15.12 16.16 -8.70
CA VAL A 365 15.73 16.48 -10.00
C VAL A 365 17.22 16.17 -9.94
N GLY A 366 17.79 15.63 -11.02
CA GLY A 366 19.20 15.24 -11.07
C GLY A 366 19.40 13.93 -11.83
N ASP A 367 20.15 13.00 -11.23
CA ASP A 367 20.23 11.59 -11.64
C ASP A 367 19.21 10.79 -10.81
N LEU A 368 18.18 10.25 -11.48
CA LEU A 368 17.15 9.39 -10.90
C LEU A 368 17.20 7.97 -11.51
N SER A 369 18.35 7.56 -12.06
CA SER A 369 18.55 6.22 -12.63
C SER A 369 18.27 5.09 -11.63
N VAL A 370 18.61 5.31 -10.35
CA VAL A 370 18.44 4.35 -9.25
C VAL A 370 17.02 4.27 -8.67
N PHE A 371 16.12 5.20 -9.00
CA PHE A 371 14.78 5.23 -8.42
C PHE A 371 13.75 4.53 -9.32
N PRO A 372 12.88 3.66 -8.76
CA PRO A 372 11.73 3.14 -9.48
C PRO A 372 10.59 4.18 -9.56
N ALA A 373 9.71 4.00 -10.54
CA ALA A 373 8.52 4.83 -10.70
C ALA A 373 7.32 4.00 -11.20
N PHE A 374 6.10 4.49 -10.96
CA PHE A 374 4.89 3.93 -11.56
C PHE A 374 4.79 4.24 -13.07
N GLU A 375 5.39 5.35 -13.49
CA GLU A 375 5.35 5.89 -14.84
C GLU A 375 6.77 6.41 -15.18
N ARG A 376 7.42 5.94 -16.25
CA ARG A 376 8.77 6.38 -16.65
C ARG A 376 8.83 6.63 -18.15
N HIS A 377 9.27 7.83 -18.54
CA HIS A 377 9.29 8.32 -19.92
C HIS A 377 10.72 8.66 -20.36
N ASP A 378 11.14 8.17 -21.52
CA ASP A 378 12.37 8.65 -22.16
C ASP A 378 12.13 10.04 -22.76
N ALA A 379 12.78 11.07 -22.21
CA ALA A 379 12.59 12.46 -22.59
C ALA A 379 13.84 13.09 -23.22
N LYS A 380 14.75 12.27 -23.79
CA LYS A 380 15.97 12.75 -24.47
C LYS A 380 15.68 13.74 -25.61
N GLU A 381 14.64 13.51 -26.40
CA GLU A 381 14.28 14.42 -27.50
C GLU A 381 13.35 15.58 -27.06
N LEU A 382 13.15 15.75 -25.74
CA LEU A 382 12.27 16.76 -25.16
C LEU A 382 13.04 17.84 -24.41
N THR A 383 12.64 19.10 -24.62
CA THR A 383 13.14 20.28 -23.90
C THR A 383 12.10 20.79 -22.91
N TYR A 384 12.52 20.97 -21.66
CA TYR A 384 11.72 21.56 -20.59
C TYR A 384 11.29 23.00 -20.90
N LYS A 385 10.04 23.33 -20.59
CA LYS A 385 9.50 24.69 -20.70
C LYS A 385 8.61 25.06 -19.53
N ALA A 386 8.84 26.26 -18.99
CA ALA A 386 7.93 26.89 -18.03
C ALA A 386 6.56 27.15 -18.67
N GLY A 387 5.47 26.74 -18.00
CA GLY A 387 4.12 27.00 -18.45
C GLY A 387 3.69 28.45 -18.22
N LYS A 388 2.92 29.01 -19.16
CA LYS A 388 2.36 30.37 -19.07
C LYS A 388 1.10 30.41 -18.20
N ALA A 389 0.83 31.57 -17.61
CA ALA A 389 -0.48 31.89 -17.04
C ALA A 389 -1.42 32.41 -18.12
N TYR A 390 -2.68 31.95 -18.12
CA TYR A 390 -3.79 32.54 -18.88
C TYR A 390 -4.59 33.45 -17.95
N THR A 391 -4.84 34.70 -18.34
CA THR A 391 -5.67 35.62 -17.54
C THR A 391 -7.15 35.30 -17.81
N ILE A 392 -7.91 35.01 -16.76
CA ILE A 392 -9.38 34.86 -16.86
C ILE A 392 -9.98 36.24 -17.22
N PRO A 393 -10.77 36.36 -18.30
CA PRO A 393 -11.41 37.62 -18.68
C PRO A 393 -12.45 38.09 -17.64
N ASP A 394 -12.70 39.40 -17.55
CA ASP A 394 -13.66 39.98 -16.59
C ASP A 394 -15.11 39.56 -16.90
N GLU A 395 -15.42 39.26 -18.16
CA GLU A 395 -16.69 38.66 -18.62
C GLU A 395 -16.83 37.16 -18.27
N GLY A 396 -15.77 36.54 -17.75
CA GLY A 396 -15.69 35.12 -17.41
C GLY A 396 -15.18 34.23 -18.56
N LEU A 397 -14.94 32.96 -18.24
CA LEU A 397 -14.48 31.94 -19.18
C LEU A 397 -15.26 30.65 -18.98
N THR A 398 -15.76 30.07 -20.06
CA THR A 398 -16.10 28.64 -20.10
C THR A 398 -14.92 27.88 -20.69
N LEU A 399 -14.46 26.85 -20.00
CA LEU A 399 -13.30 26.06 -20.36
C LEU A 399 -13.72 24.61 -20.61
N SER A 400 -14.03 24.28 -21.86
CA SER A 400 -14.19 22.88 -22.26
C SER A 400 -12.85 22.15 -22.32
N HIS A 401 -12.91 20.82 -22.27
CA HIS A 401 -11.74 19.96 -22.45
C HIS A 401 -10.96 20.26 -23.75
N HIS A 402 -11.64 20.52 -24.87
CA HIS A 402 -10.97 20.80 -26.14
C HIS A 402 -10.25 22.16 -26.13
N GLU A 403 -10.91 23.20 -25.60
CA GLU A 403 -10.30 24.53 -25.44
C GLU A 403 -9.08 24.46 -24.51
N TYR A 404 -9.15 23.70 -23.42
CA TYR A 404 -8.01 23.58 -22.51
C TYR A 404 -6.80 22.87 -23.16
N LEU A 405 -7.03 21.82 -23.96
CA LEU A 405 -5.95 21.17 -24.71
C LEU A 405 -5.30 22.12 -25.73
N ASN A 406 -6.08 22.98 -26.39
CA ASN A 406 -5.54 24.00 -27.31
C ASN A 406 -4.71 25.05 -26.56
N LEU A 407 -5.20 25.56 -25.42
CA LEU A 407 -4.45 26.48 -24.55
C LEU A 407 -3.12 25.86 -24.07
N MET A 408 -3.09 24.56 -23.75
CA MET A 408 -1.85 23.84 -23.42
C MET A 408 -0.88 23.77 -24.60
N LYS A 409 -1.38 23.50 -25.83
CA LYS A 409 -0.54 23.51 -27.04
C LYS A 409 0.03 24.91 -27.35
N GLU A 410 -0.68 25.98 -27.01
CA GLU A 410 -0.18 27.37 -27.03
C GLU A 410 0.79 27.70 -25.88
N GLY A 411 0.88 26.83 -24.88
CA GLY A 411 1.83 26.90 -23.77
C GLY A 411 1.25 27.42 -22.44
N PHE A 412 -0.06 27.54 -22.31
CA PHE A 412 -0.73 27.90 -21.05
C PHE A 412 -1.01 26.66 -20.19
N THR A 413 -0.62 26.70 -18.92
CA THR A 413 -0.82 25.56 -17.99
C THR A 413 -1.77 25.89 -16.84
N HIS A 414 -1.86 27.15 -16.46
CA HIS A 414 -2.60 27.61 -15.29
C HIS A 414 -3.30 28.94 -15.57
N PHE A 415 -4.27 29.27 -14.73
CA PHE A 415 -5.10 30.46 -14.85
C PHE A 415 -4.80 31.45 -13.72
N ASN A 416 -4.83 32.75 -14.01
CA ASN A 416 -4.79 33.81 -13.02
C ASN A 416 -6.05 34.67 -13.13
N GLY A 417 -6.64 35.06 -12.00
CA GLY A 417 -7.89 35.83 -11.95
C GLY A 417 -8.91 35.25 -10.96
N ASP A 418 -10.18 35.59 -11.14
CA ASP A 418 -11.25 35.12 -10.25
C ASP A 418 -11.77 33.74 -10.67
N ALA A 419 -11.57 32.74 -9.81
CA ALA A 419 -12.07 31.38 -10.05
C ALA A 419 -13.60 31.29 -10.10
N ARG A 420 -14.34 32.27 -9.56
CA ARG A 420 -15.81 32.28 -9.51
C ARG A 420 -16.47 32.53 -10.86
N ILE A 421 -15.73 33.07 -11.83
CA ILE A 421 -16.18 33.32 -13.20
C ILE A 421 -15.56 32.35 -14.23
N LEU A 422 -14.93 31.26 -13.74
CA LEU A 422 -14.41 30.16 -14.55
C LEU A 422 -15.35 28.94 -14.48
N SER A 423 -16.09 28.68 -15.55
CA SER A 423 -16.91 27.48 -15.72
C SER A 423 -16.06 26.36 -16.32
N ILE A 424 -15.94 25.23 -15.63
CA ILE A 424 -15.01 24.14 -15.99
C ILE A 424 -15.78 22.93 -16.51
N SER A 425 -15.49 22.51 -17.74
CA SER A 425 -16.08 21.33 -18.40
C SER A 425 -14.98 20.39 -18.91
N THR A 426 -14.20 19.86 -17.97
CA THR A 426 -13.10 18.91 -18.22
C THR A 426 -12.81 18.07 -16.98
N HIS A 427 -12.13 16.92 -17.15
CA HIS A 427 -11.66 16.06 -16.07
C HIS A 427 -10.17 16.25 -15.72
N LEU A 428 -9.46 17.10 -16.46
CA LEU A 428 -8.05 17.42 -16.21
C LEU A 428 -7.90 18.42 -15.04
N PRO A 429 -6.78 18.40 -14.28
CA PRO A 429 -6.53 19.40 -13.24
C PRO A 429 -6.52 20.83 -13.81
N VAL A 430 -7.36 21.71 -13.28
CA VAL A 430 -7.39 23.14 -13.64
C VAL A 430 -6.82 23.94 -12.48
N LEU A 431 -5.61 24.49 -12.66
CA LEU A 431 -4.92 25.26 -11.63
C LEU A 431 -5.26 26.75 -11.75
N VAL A 432 -5.89 27.34 -10.72
CA VAL A 432 -6.22 28.77 -10.66
C VAL A 432 -5.46 29.46 -9.52
N ASN A 433 -4.73 30.53 -9.83
CA ASN A 433 -3.77 31.23 -8.96
C ASN A 433 -2.80 30.29 -8.20
N PRO A 434 -2.20 29.26 -8.84
CA PRO A 434 -1.36 28.28 -8.15
C PRO A 434 -0.08 28.89 -7.56
N ARG A 435 0.37 28.33 -6.44
CA ARG A 435 1.63 28.72 -5.77
C ARG A 435 2.79 27.86 -6.25
N SER A 436 4.00 28.43 -6.20
CA SER A 436 5.26 27.72 -6.47
C SER A 436 5.31 27.01 -7.84
N ILE A 437 4.80 27.65 -8.89
CA ILE A 437 4.94 27.19 -10.28
C ILE A 437 6.42 27.21 -10.71
N PRO A 438 6.91 26.19 -11.42
CA PRO A 438 8.25 26.14 -12.00
C PRO A 438 8.57 27.31 -12.95
N GLY A 439 9.80 27.83 -12.83
CA GLY A 439 10.34 28.86 -13.71
C GLY A 439 11.08 28.26 -14.90
N SER A 440 12.07 28.98 -15.46
CA SER A 440 12.98 28.48 -16.51
C SER A 440 13.72 27.20 -16.14
N ARG A 441 13.84 26.91 -14.84
CA ARG A 441 14.38 25.67 -14.28
C ARG A 441 13.32 24.97 -13.43
N PRO A 442 13.13 23.65 -13.56
CA PRO A 442 12.39 22.87 -12.57
C PRO A 442 13.21 22.80 -11.27
N GLN A 443 12.56 22.90 -10.11
CA GLN A 443 13.18 22.78 -8.78
C GLN A 443 12.33 21.88 -7.88
N GLN A 444 12.98 21.22 -6.92
CA GLN A 444 12.27 20.40 -5.93
C GLN A 444 11.26 21.23 -5.13
N ARG A 445 10.14 20.61 -4.72
CA ARG A 445 9.03 21.20 -3.96
C ARG A 445 8.22 22.29 -4.69
N GLN A 446 8.53 22.57 -5.97
CA GLN A 446 7.61 23.30 -6.84
C GLN A 446 6.44 22.41 -7.24
N ASN A 447 5.30 23.02 -7.57
CA ASN A 447 4.17 22.30 -8.13
C ASN A 447 4.60 21.64 -9.46
N ALA A 448 4.17 20.41 -9.73
CA ALA A 448 4.51 19.70 -10.96
C ALA A 448 3.63 20.18 -12.13
N THR A 449 3.78 21.45 -12.50
CA THR A 449 3.06 22.10 -13.60
C THR A 449 4.04 22.75 -14.57
N PHE A 450 4.33 22.07 -15.68
CA PHE A 450 5.29 22.49 -16.70
C PHE A 450 4.98 21.81 -18.05
N LEU A 451 5.75 22.15 -19.08
CA LEU A 451 5.59 21.60 -20.43
C LEU A 451 6.92 20.97 -20.89
N LEU A 452 6.82 20.00 -21.79
CA LEU A 452 7.94 19.43 -22.53
C LEU A 452 7.70 19.63 -24.03
N GLN A 453 8.65 20.27 -24.70
CA GLN A 453 8.58 20.60 -26.12
C GLN A 453 9.45 19.67 -26.97
N GLN A 454 8.98 19.31 -28.16
CA GLN A 454 9.74 18.66 -29.22
C GLN A 454 9.64 19.50 -30.48
N GLN A 455 10.77 19.88 -31.10
CA GLN A 455 10.81 20.73 -32.30
C GLN A 455 9.92 21.99 -32.18
N ASP A 456 10.08 22.71 -31.07
CA ASP A 456 9.30 23.89 -30.64
C ASP A 456 7.78 23.68 -30.41
N GLN A 457 7.21 22.51 -30.72
CA GLN A 457 5.82 22.17 -30.39
C GLN A 457 5.71 21.58 -28.99
N VAL A 458 4.59 21.80 -28.29
CA VAL A 458 4.32 21.17 -26.98
C VAL A 458 3.91 19.71 -27.20
N ALA A 459 4.78 18.78 -26.80
CA ALA A 459 4.55 17.33 -26.94
C ALA A 459 3.90 16.74 -25.69
N ILE A 460 4.24 17.26 -24.50
CA ILE A 460 3.64 16.84 -23.22
C ILE A 460 3.35 18.07 -22.36
N ALA A 461 2.16 18.13 -21.78
CA ALA A 461 1.87 18.97 -20.62
C ALA A 461 1.87 18.12 -19.35
N VAL A 462 2.40 18.68 -18.26
CA VAL A 462 2.27 18.13 -16.91
C VAL A 462 1.51 19.16 -16.09
N LEU A 463 0.39 18.77 -15.48
CA LEU A 463 -0.49 19.64 -14.69
C LEU A 463 -0.71 19.02 -13.31
N ALA A 464 -0.25 19.67 -12.25
CA ALA A 464 -0.27 19.14 -10.88
C ALA A 464 0.25 17.68 -10.79
N GLY A 465 1.23 17.31 -11.62
CA GLY A 465 1.80 15.96 -11.72
C GLY A 465 1.01 14.94 -12.54
N VAL A 466 -0.14 15.31 -13.11
CA VAL A 466 -0.85 14.51 -14.13
C VAL A 466 -0.19 14.75 -15.50
N VAL A 467 0.11 13.68 -16.22
CA VAL A 467 0.77 13.72 -17.54
C VAL A 467 -0.29 13.72 -18.65
N ILE A 468 -0.13 14.62 -19.61
CA ILE A 468 -1.01 14.78 -20.78
C ILE A 468 -0.11 14.80 -22.01
N GLN A 469 -0.11 13.72 -22.77
CA GLN A 469 0.62 13.62 -24.03
C GLN A 469 -0.23 14.15 -25.19
N PHE A 470 0.40 14.83 -26.13
CA PHE A 470 -0.25 15.34 -27.34
C PHE A 470 0.17 14.53 -28.57
N ASN A 471 -0.85 14.00 -29.25
CA ASN A 471 -0.76 13.57 -30.65
C ASN A 471 -0.80 14.79 -31.59
#